data_AF-A0AAU1P3H7-F1
#
_entry.id   AF-A0AAU1P3H7-F1
#
_cell.length_a   1.000
_cell.length_b   1.000
_cell.length_c   1.000
_cell.angle_alpha   90.00
_cell.angle_beta   90.00
_cell.angle_gamma   90.00
#
_symmetry.space_group_name_H-M   'P 1'
#
loop_
_entity.id
_entity.type
_entity.pdbx_description
1 polymer ?
#
loop_
_entity_poly.entity_id
_entity_poly.type
_entity_poly.pdbx_seq_one_letter_code
_entity_poly.pdbx_strand_id
1 'polypeptide(L)' 'MAGVLTVQDRIALVEIELCGELMIAAAASLEERLSQARIDEVLMVRTARPARTAPPEGCAGTRRDRERDR' A
#
# COMPACT_ATOMS: atom_id res chain seq x y z
N MET A 1 7.64 -8.94 31.92
CA MET A 1 8.17 -7.60 32.23
C MET A 1 7.58 -6.63 31.22
N ALA A 2 6.59 -5.82 31.61
CA ALA A 2 6.18 -4.70 30.77
C ALA A 2 7.34 -3.70 30.79
N GLY A 3 8.04 -3.55 29.65
CA GLY A 3 9.10 -2.56 29.51
C GLY A 3 8.54 -1.16 29.71
N VAL A 4 9.28 -0.31 30.40
CA VAL A 4 8.93 1.11 30.54
C VAL A 4 8.89 1.70 29.14
N LEU A 5 7.73 2.25 28.75
CA LEU A 5 7.60 2.99 27.50
C LEU A 5 8.43 4.26 27.60
N THR A 6 9.43 4.35 26.74
CA THR A 6 10.27 5.52 26.58
C THR A 6 9.45 6.67 25.99
N VAL A 7 9.99 7.89 26.07
CA VAL A 7 9.39 9.04 25.38
C VAL A 7 9.29 8.78 23.87
N GLN A 8 10.25 8.07 23.29
CA GLN A 8 10.23 7.69 21.88
C GLN A 8 9.08 6.74 21.56
N ASP A 9 8.78 5.77 22.44
CA ASP A 9 7.64 4.86 22.24
C ASP A 9 6.30 5.62 22.25
N ARG A 10 6.16 6.64 23.10
CA ARG A 10 4.95 7.49 23.12
C ARG A 10 4.82 8.34 21.87
N ILE A 11 5.93 8.90 21.37
CA ILE A 11 5.94 9.67 20.12
C ILE A 11 5.55 8.75 18.96
N ALA A 12 6.15 7.56 18.89
CA ALA A 12 5.83 6.58 17.84
C ALA A 12 4.35 6.18 17.85
N LEU A 13 3.74 5.99 19.03
CA LEU A 13 2.31 5.70 19.15
C LEU A 13 1.45 6.85 18.58
N VAL A 14 1.76 8.10 18.96
CA VAL A 14 1.05 9.28 18.44
C VAL A 14 1.21 9.43 16.92
N GLU A 15 2.41 9.16 16.40
CA GLU A 15 2.65 9.19 14.94
C GLU A 15 1.88 8.09 14.21
N ILE A 16 1.79 6.88 14.77
CA ILE A 16 1.01 5.78 14.18
C ILE A 16 -0.48 6.13 14.15
N GLU A 17 -1.02 6.68 15.24
CA GLU A 17 -2.41 7.14 15.30
C GLU A 17 -2.68 8.23 14.25
N LEU A 18 -1.80 9.24 14.15
CA LEU A 18 -1.90 10.30 13.15
C LEU A 18 -1.81 9.76 11.71
N CYS A 19 -0.88 8.84 11.43
CA CYS A 19 -0.73 8.22 10.12
C CYS A 19 -1.98 7.40 9.72
N GLY A 20 -2.60 6.70 10.68
CA GLY A 20 -3.83 5.95 10.45
C GLY A 20 -4.98 6.86 10.00
N GLU A 21 -5.20 7.96 10.72
CA GLU A 21 -6.22 8.96 10.39
C GLU A 21 -6.00 9.56 8.99
N LEU A 22 -4.75 9.92 8.65
CA LEU A 22 -4.41 10.47 7.34
C LEU A 22 -4.62 9.46 6.20
N MET A 23 -4.34 8.17 6.42
CA MET A 23 -4.55 7.13 5.42
C MET A 23 -6.03 6.89 5.13
N ILE A 24 -6.88 6.94 6.18
CA ILE A 24 -8.34 6.87 6.03
C ILE A 24 -8.86 8.12 5.32
N ALA A 25 -8.44 9.32 5.74
CA ALA A 25 -8.84 10.57 5.10
C ALA A 25 -8.46 10.58 3.60
N ALA A 26 -7.25 10.12 3.26
CA ALA A 26 -6.80 9.99 1.88
C ALA A 26 -7.63 8.93 1.11
N ALA A 27 -7.88 7.77 1.70
CA ALA A 27 -8.65 6.71 1.05
C ALA A 27 -10.14 7.05 0.88
N ALA A 28 -10.70 7.85 1.79
CA ALA A 28 -12.07 8.35 1.74
C ALA A 28 -12.20 9.63 0.90
N SER A 29 -11.09 10.32 0.60
CA SER A 29 -11.10 11.45 -0.31
C SER A 29 -11.55 11.00 -1.70
N LEU A 30 -12.43 11.80 -2.30
CA LEU A 30 -12.92 11.60 -3.67
C LEU A 30 -11.86 11.99 -4.73
N GLU A 31 -10.62 12.23 -4.32
CA GLU A 31 -9.54 12.48 -5.27
C GLU A 31 -9.45 11.29 -6.22
N GLU A 32 -9.40 11.58 -7.52
CA GLU A 32 -9.32 10.53 -8.52
C GLU A 32 -8.06 9.71 -8.26
N ARG A 33 -8.23 8.39 -8.18
CA ARG A 33 -7.09 7.47 -8.07
C ARG A 33 -6.09 7.84 -9.16
N LEU A 34 -4.81 7.94 -8.78
CA LEU A 34 -3.75 8.14 -9.76
C LEU A 34 -3.93 7.13 -10.90
N SER A 35 -3.79 7.60 -12.13
CA SER A 35 -3.79 6.71 -13.29
C SER A 35 -2.68 5.67 -13.14
N GLN A 36 -2.88 4.47 -13.68
CA GLN A 36 -1.89 3.40 -13.61
C GLN A 36 -0.49 3.87 -14.07
N ALA A 37 -0.43 4.63 -15.16
CA ALA A 37 0.82 5.19 -15.68
C ALA A 37 1.51 6.15 -14.68
N ARG A 38 0.74 6.95 -13.93
CA ARG A 38 1.26 7.87 -12.91
C ARG A 38 1.69 7.14 -11.64
N ILE A 39 0.99 6.06 -11.28
CA ILE A 39 1.41 5.14 -10.22
C ILE A 39 2.76 4.51 -10.58
N ASP A 40 2.90 4.00 -11.79
CA ASP A 40 4.13 3.38 -12.27
C ASP A 40 5.28 4.40 -12.30
N GLU A 41 5.06 5.63 -12.79
CA GLU A 41 6.05 6.73 -12.75
C GLU A 41 6.56 7.01 -11.33
N VAL A 42 5.65 7.18 -10.37
CA VAL A 42 6.00 7.47 -8.96
C VAL A 42 6.70 6.28 -8.29
N LEU A 43 6.25 5.05 -8.57
CA LEU A 43 6.89 3.84 -8.04
C LEU A 43 8.27 3.61 -8.67
N MET A 44 8.47 3.96 -9.94
CA MET A 44 9.77 3.83 -10.61
C MET A 44 10.82 4.81 -10.06
N VAL A 45 10.41 5.99 -9.57
CA VAL A 45 11.31 6.87 -8.80
C VAL A 45 11.83 6.17 -7.52
N ARG A 46 11.04 5.26 -6.93
CA ARG A 46 11.43 4.47 -5.75
C ARG A 46 12.24 3.21 -6.10
N THR A 47 12.12 2.67 -7.32
CA THR A 47 12.91 1.52 -7.81
C THR A 47 14.29 1.88 -8.33
N ALA A 48 14.62 3.18 -8.44
CA ALA A 48 16.01 3.65 -8.60
C ALA A 48 16.90 3.32 -7.37
N ARG A 49 16.31 2.81 -6.28
CA ARG A 49 17.03 2.00 -5.28
C ARG A 49 17.04 0.55 -5.79
N PRO A 50 18.23 -0.08 -6.00
CA PRO A 50 18.34 -1.31 -6.78
C PRO A 50 17.37 -2.38 -6.28
N ALA A 51 16.35 -2.61 -7.10
CA ALA A 51 15.34 -3.62 -6.87
C ALA A 51 16.03 -4.98 -6.80
N ARG A 52 15.83 -5.70 -5.68
CA ARG A 52 16.07 -7.15 -5.66
C ARG A 52 15.12 -7.74 -6.69
N THR A 53 15.69 -8.22 -7.79
CA THR A 53 14.99 -8.77 -8.95
C THR A 53 14.12 -9.94 -8.53
N ALA A 54 12.79 -9.82 -8.68
CA ALA A 54 11.88 -10.95 -8.78
C ALA A 54 11.57 -11.21 -10.26
N PRO A 55 11.45 -12.47 -10.71
CA PRO A 55 11.17 -12.80 -12.10
C PRO A 55 9.71 -12.47 -12.49
N PRO A 56 9.42 -12.27 -13.79
CA PRO A 56 8.07 -12.00 -14.26
C PRO A 56 7.22 -13.28 -14.22
N GLU A 57 6.25 -13.34 -13.30
CA GLU A 57 5.20 -14.37 -13.33
C GLU A 57 4.11 -13.96 -14.32
N GLY A 58 3.85 -14.88 -15.24
CA GLY A 58 3.12 -14.64 -16.49
C GLY A 58 1.61 -14.48 -16.35
N CYS A 59 1.05 -13.87 -17.39
CA CYS A 59 -0.38 -13.83 -17.67
C CYS A 59 -0.93 -15.26 -17.88
N ALA A 60 -1.72 -15.78 -16.93
CA ALA A 60 -2.58 -16.95 -17.16
C ALA A 60 -3.72 -17.01 -16.13
N GLY A 61 -4.93 -16.62 -16.54
CA GLY A 61 -6.12 -16.83 -15.72
C GLY A 61 -7.39 -16.17 -16.20
N THR A 62 -7.83 -16.40 -17.44
CA THR A 62 -9.25 -16.16 -17.78
C THR A 62 -10.09 -17.24 -17.11
N ARG A 63 -10.54 -17.02 -15.87
CA ARG A 63 -11.58 -17.85 -15.27
C ARG A 63 -12.94 -17.35 -15.75
N ARG A 64 -13.27 -17.77 -16.97
CA ARG A 64 -14.62 -17.71 -17.52
C ARG A 64 -15.59 -18.40 -16.55
N ASP A 65 -16.75 -17.78 -16.41
CA ASP A 65 -18.07 -18.41 -16.31
C ASP A 65 -18.17 -19.65 -15.41
N ARG A 66 -18.54 -19.44 -14.14
CA ARG A 66 -19.14 -20.52 -13.32
C ARG A 66 -20.31 -20.09 -12.43
N GLU A 67 -20.80 -18.86 -12.58
CA GLU A 67 -21.89 -18.32 -11.76
C GLU A 67 -23.06 -17.89 -12.65
N ARG A 68 -23.56 -18.84 -13.45
CA ARG A 68 -24.81 -18.71 -14.22
C ARG A 68 -25.64 -20.00 -14.20
N ASP A 69 -25.54 -20.78 -13.11
CA ASP A 69 -26.27 -22.04 -12.92
C ASP A 69 -26.60 -22.34 -11.44
N ARG A 70 -26.91 -21.31 -10.63
CA ARG A 70 -27.61 -21.48 -9.34
C ARG A 70 -28.68 -20.42 -9.16
#